data_AF-G4ZDY0-F1
#
_entry.id   AF-G4ZDY0-F1
#
_cell.length_a   1.000
_cell.length_b   1.000
_cell.length_c   1.000
_cell.angle_alpha   90.00
_cell.angle_beta   90.00
_cell.angle_gamma   90.00
#
_symmetry.space_group_name_H-M   'P 1'
#
loop_
_entity.id
_entity.type
_entity.pdbx_description
1 polymer ?
#
loop_
_entity_poly.entity_id
_entity_poly.type
_entity_poly.pdbx_seq_one_letter_code
_entity_poly.pdbx_strand_id
1 'polypeptide(L)'
;MSGSTNKDDKERYLTYSITVRAANKEKGIEEEVVTKKMAKFIDGGPKDFLEWTYHFNQLAKLKHWNAEDKFLNTTILLEGDLREAFEDASITDDDVRMDEEFTRALRKASVVVLPTDYSEKLQEELWEIKKSRNESLSE
;
A
#
# COMPACT_ATOMS: atom_id res chain seq x y z
N MET A 1 -12.71 -31.81 4.91
CA MET A 1 -13.13 -30.57 4.22
C MET A 1 -11.89 -29.90 3.70
N SER A 2 -11.56 -30.11 2.42
CA SER A 2 -10.37 -29.57 1.76
C SER A 2 -10.83 -28.78 0.54
N GLY A 3 -10.94 -27.47 0.69
CA GLY A 3 -11.36 -26.60 -0.39
C GLY A 3 -11.71 -25.24 0.16
N SER A 4 -10.77 -24.29 0.05
CA SER A 4 -10.98 -22.84 -0.10
C SER A 4 -9.84 -22.02 0.55
N THR A 5 -8.59 -22.28 0.18
CA THR A 5 -7.50 -21.32 0.46
C THR A 5 -7.12 -20.54 -0.81
N ASN A 6 -7.18 -21.17 -1.97
CA ASN A 6 -6.77 -20.55 -3.25
C ASN A 6 -7.66 -19.42 -3.77
N LYS A 7 -8.88 -19.25 -3.25
CA LYS A 7 -9.83 -18.23 -3.74
C LYS A 7 -9.57 -16.88 -3.05
N ASP A 8 -9.41 -16.90 -1.73
CA ASP A 8 -9.10 -15.72 -0.91
C ASP A 8 -7.74 -15.11 -1.25
N ASP A 9 -6.74 -15.93 -1.58
CA ASP A 9 -5.40 -15.45 -1.95
C ASP A 9 -5.39 -14.65 -3.26
N LYS A 10 -6.32 -14.90 -4.19
CA LYS A 10 -6.43 -14.13 -5.44
C LYS A 10 -7.13 -12.79 -5.23
N GLU A 11 -8.03 -12.71 -4.27
CA GLU A 11 -8.73 -11.46 -3.93
C GLU A 11 -7.81 -10.51 -3.14
N ARG A 12 -6.87 -11.07 -2.37
CA ARG A 12 -5.92 -10.32 -1.53
C ARG A 12 -4.67 -9.81 -2.24
N TYR A 13 -4.28 -10.38 -3.38
CA TYR A 13 -3.02 -10.02 -4.05
C TYR A 13 -3.20 -9.77 -5.54
N LEU A 14 -2.54 -8.71 -6.04
CA LEU A 14 -2.33 -8.48 -7.47
C LEU A 14 -0.93 -8.92 -7.88
N THR A 15 -0.81 -9.50 -9.06
CA THR A 15 0.49 -9.93 -9.62
C THR A 15 0.89 -9.00 -10.76
N TYR A 16 2.08 -8.43 -10.64
CA TYR A 16 2.67 -7.55 -11.63
C TYR A 16 3.83 -8.23 -12.34
N SER A 17 3.83 -8.19 -13.67
CA SER A 17 4.96 -8.60 -14.50
C SER A 17 5.93 -7.44 -14.69
N ILE A 18 7.22 -7.70 -14.50
CA ILE A 18 8.30 -6.73 -14.64
C ILE A 18 9.29 -7.29 -15.66
N THR A 19 9.44 -6.60 -16.79
CA THR A 19 10.46 -6.94 -17.78
C THR A 19 11.83 -6.50 -17.27
N VAL A 20 12.71 -7.45 -16.97
CA VAL A 20 14.09 -7.20 -16.51
C VAL A 20 15.10 -7.23 -17.65
N ARG A 21 14.75 -7.88 -18.77
CA ARG A 21 15.51 -7.84 -20.02
C ARG A 21 14.56 -7.78 -21.20
N ALA A 22 14.66 -6.71 -21.98
CA ALA A 22 13.88 -6.59 -23.20
C ALA A 22 14.37 -7.60 -24.25
N ALA A 23 13.43 -8.19 -24.99
CA ALA A 23 13.77 -9.02 -26.14
C ALA A 23 14.54 -8.20 -27.18
N ASN A 24 15.59 -8.79 -27.75
CA ASN A 24 16.30 -8.23 -28.89
C ASN A 24 16.49 -9.32 -29.95
N LYS A 25 15.69 -9.23 -31.02
CA LYS A 25 15.69 -10.21 -32.11
C LYS A 25 17.02 -10.25 -32.88
N GLU A 26 17.68 -9.11 -33.05
CA GLU A 26 18.95 -9.01 -33.77
C GLU A 26 20.10 -9.67 -33.00
N LYS A 27 20.03 -9.63 -31.66
CA LYS A 27 21.02 -10.22 -30.76
C LYS A 27 20.63 -11.61 -30.23
N GLY A 28 19.49 -12.16 -30.68
CA GLY A 28 18.98 -13.44 -30.18
C GLY A 28 18.64 -13.45 -28.68
N ILE A 29 18.33 -12.28 -28.10
CA ILE A 29 18.02 -12.15 -26.66
C ILE A 29 16.52 -12.33 -26.48
N GLU A 30 16.14 -13.32 -25.67
CA GLU A 30 14.76 -13.52 -25.23
C GLU A 30 14.35 -12.53 -24.13
N GLU A 31 13.06 -12.25 -24.03
CA GLU A 31 12.52 -11.40 -22.96
C GLU A 31 12.62 -12.14 -21.63
N GLU A 32 13.17 -11.47 -20.62
CA GLU A 32 13.18 -11.97 -19.26
C GLU A 32 12.20 -11.16 -18.43
N VAL A 33 11.20 -11.84 -17.87
CA VAL A 33 10.13 -11.25 -17.07
C VAL A 33 10.12 -11.91 -15.71
N VAL A 34 10.09 -11.10 -14.66
CA VAL A 34 9.86 -11.56 -13.28
C VAL A 34 8.47 -11.12 -12.83
N THR A 35 7.87 -11.88 -11.93
CA THR A 35 6.57 -11.54 -11.33
C THR A 35 6.75 -11.07 -9.89
N LYS A 36 6.01 -10.04 -9.51
CA LYS A 36 5.95 -9.53 -8.14
C LYS A 36 4.50 -9.47 -7.68
N LYS A 37 4.23 -10.07 -6.52
CA LYS A 37 2.92 -9.95 -5.85
C LYS A 37 2.90 -8.69 -5.01
N MET A 38 1.76 -8.00 -5.03
CA MET A 38 1.45 -6.87 -4.18
C MET A 38 0.14 -7.16 -3.47
N ALA A 39 0.13 -7.04 -2.14
CA ALA A 39 -1.10 -7.18 -1.38
C ALA A 39 -2.00 -5.97 -1.63
N LYS A 40 -3.32 -6.19 -1.69
CA LYS A 40 -4.27 -5.13 -1.44
C LYS A 40 -4.20 -4.72 0.03
N PHE A 41 -4.49 -3.45 0.31
CA PHE A 41 -4.63 -2.98 1.67
C PHE A 41 -6.09 -3.13 2.10
N ILE A 42 -6.35 -4.05 3.03
CA ILE A 42 -7.68 -4.38 3.53
C ILE A 42 -7.62 -4.38 5.07
N ASP A 43 -8.33 -3.46 5.71
CA ASP A 43 -8.52 -3.37 7.17
C ASP A 43 -7.24 -3.51 8.02
N GLY A 44 -6.13 -2.94 7.56
CA GLY A 44 -4.83 -2.95 8.25
C GLY A 44 -4.67 -1.79 9.23
N GLY A 45 -3.78 -1.98 10.22
CA GLY A 45 -3.41 -0.91 11.16
C GLY A 45 -2.38 0.07 10.61
N PRO A 46 -2.02 1.09 11.40
CA PRO A 46 -0.96 2.06 11.10
C PRO A 46 0.34 1.45 10.52
N LYS A 47 0.88 0.43 11.18
CA LYS A 47 2.14 -0.22 10.79
C LYS A 47 2.00 -0.97 9.48
N ASP A 48 0.90 -1.70 9.31
CA ASP A 48 0.61 -2.43 8.08
C ASP A 48 0.51 -1.47 6.90
N PHE A 49 -0.07 -0.28 7.10
CA PHE A 49 -0.16 0.74 6.05
C PHE A 49 1.22 1.28 5.67
N LEU A 50 2.09 1.55 6.64
CA LEU A 50 3.47 2.01 6.36
C LEU A 50 4.28 0.96 5.59
N GLU A 51 4.16 -0.32 5.97
CA GLU A 51 4.80 -1.44 5.27
C GLU A 51 4.24 -1.60 3.85
N TRP A 52 2.91 -1.53 3.70
CA TRP A 52 2.24 -1.56 2.41
C TRP A 52 2.73 -0.41 1.51
N THR A 53 2.81 0.81 2.04
CA THR A 53 3.26 2.00 1.31
C THR A 53 4.72 1.87 0.88
N TYR A 54 5.57 1.27 1.72
CA TYR A 54 6.95 0.94 1.38
C TYR A 54 7.01 -0.02 0.18
N HIS A 55 6.27 -1.13 0.22
CA HIS A 55 6.25 -2.11 -0.85
C HIS A 55 5.66 -1.57 -2.16
N PHE A 56 4.61 -0.75 -2.07
CA PHE A 56 4.02 -0.04 -3.21
C PHE A 56 5.06 0.84 -3.89
N ASN A 57 5.78 1.67 -3.13
CA ASN A 57 6.80 2.55 -3.68
C ASN A 57 7.95 1.80 -4.34
N GLN A 58 8.34 0.64 -3.79
CA GLN A 58 9.35 -0.23 -4.43
C GLN A 58 8.83 -0.79 -5.76
N LEU A 59 7.57 -1.22 -5.82
CA LEU A 59 6.95 -1.71 -7.04
C LEU A 59 6.83 -0.60 -8.10
N ALA A 60 6.34 0.58 -7.72
CA ALA A 60 6.20 1.73 -8.62
C ALA A 60 7.55 2.11 -9.26
N LYS A 61 8.64 2.11 -8.47
CA LYS A 61 9.99 2.33 -8.99
C LYS A 61 10.43 1.26 -9.98
N LEU A 62 10.21 -0.02 -9.67
CA LEU A 62 10.57 -1.15 -10.55
C LEU A 62 9.77 -1.15 -11.86
N LYS A 63 8.53 -0.67 -11.82
CA LYS A 63 7.65 -0.57 -12.99
C LYS A 63 7.77 0.74 -13.75
N HIS A 64 8.55 1.69 -13.25
CA HIS A 64 8.67 3.05 -13.78
C HIS A 64 7.31 3.76 -13.92
N TRP A 65 6.44 3.58 -12.93
CA TRP A 65 5.12 4.21 -12.93
C TRP A 65 5.21 5.73 -12.85
N ASN A 66 4.48 6.39 -13.75
CA ASN A 66 4.22 7.82 -13.68
C ASN A 66 3.13 8.12 -12.62
N ALA A 67 2.75 9.39 -12.48
CA ALA A 67 1.74 9.78 -11.51
C ALA A 67 0.38 9.11 -11.77
N GLU A 68 -0.08 9.07 -13.03
CA GLU A 68 -1.35 8.44 -13.40
C GLU A 68 -1.37 6.94 -13.06
N ASP A 69 -0.29 6.23 -13.39
CA ASP A 69 -0.11 4.83 -13.04
C ASP A 69 -0.18 4.63 -11.52
N LYS A 70 0.44 5.51 -10.73
CA LYS A 70 0.38 5.44 -9.27
C LYS A 70 -1.03 5.65 -8.75
N PHE A 71 -1.77 6.65 -9.26
CA PHE A 71 -3.16 6.87 -8.90
C PHE A 71 -4.02 5.64 -9.22
N LEU A 72 -3.96 5.16 -10.47
CA LEU A 72 -4.72 4.00 -10.92
C LEU A 72 -4.44 2.76 -10.07
N ASN A 73 -3.15 2.42 -9.89
CA ASN A 73 -2.78 1.22 -9.15
C ASN A 73 -3.12 1.33 -7.65
N THR A 74 -3.05 2.54 -7.08
CA THR A 74 -3.48 2.77 -5.69
C THR A 74 -4.98 2.54 -5.55
N THR A 75 -5.80 3.08 -6.45
CA THR A 75 -7.26 2.85 -6.44
C THR A 75 -7.63 1.38 -6.56
N ILE A 76 -6.87 0.58 -7.31
CA ILE A 76 -7.12 -0.87 -7.45
C ILE A 76 -6.67 -1.64 -6.19
N LEU A 77 -5.61 -1.20 -5.53
CA LEU A 77 -5.01 -1.91 -4.40
C LEU A 77 -5.59 -1.52 -3.03
N LEU A 78 -6.21 -0.36 -2.90
CA LEU A 78 -6.89 0.05 -1.67
C LEU A 78 -8.33 -0.47 -1.64
N GLU A 79 -8.84 -0.81 -0.47
CA GLU A 79 -10.26 -1.13 -0.25
C GLU A 79 -10.84 -0.35 0.94
N GLY A 80 -12.17 -0.36 1.08
CA GLY A 80 -12.89 0.28 2.18
C GLY A 80 -12.70 1.80 2.29
N ASP A 81 -12.79 2.31 3.52
CA ASP A 81 -12.74 3.74 3.85
C ASP A 81 -11.46 4.42 3.34
N LEU A 82 -10.33 3.71 3.33
CA LEU A 82 -9.07 4.25 2.83
C LEU A 82 -9.11 4.48 1.33
N ARG A 83 -9.78 3.61 0.56
CA ARG A 83 -9.98 3.82 -0.88
C ARG A 83 -10.88 5.03 -1.12
N GLU A 84 -11.99 5.13 -0.41
CA GLU A 84 -12.93 6.25 -0.55
C GLU A 84 -12.24 7.59 -0.23
N ALA A 85 -11.49 7.65 0.88
CA ALA A 85 -10.72 8.82 1.27
C ALA A 85 -9.63 9.17 0.24
N PHE A 86 -9.01 8.17 -0.40
CA PHE A 86 -8.04 8.40 -1.45
C PHE A 86 -8.68 8.94 -2.74
N GLU A 87 -9.82 8.40 -3.15
CA GLU A 87 -10.56 8.89 -4.32
C GLU A 87 -10.99 10.36 -4.13
N ASP A 88 -11.54 10.71 -2.97
CA ASP A 88 -11.90 12.11 -2.64
C ASP A 88 -10.67 13.03 -2.64
N ALA A 89 -9.59 12.62 -1.96
CA ALA A 89 -8.35 13.38 -1.91
C ALA A 89 -7.63 13.52 -3.27
N SER A 90 -7.98 12.67 -4.23
CA SER A 90 -7.45 12.64 -5.58
C SER A 90 -8.19 13.57 -6.54
N ILE A 91 -9.29 14.22 -6.14
CA ILE A 91 -10.00 15.17 -7.01
C ILE A 91 -9.18 16.47 -7.12
N THR A 92 -8.82 16.84 -8.35
CA THR A 92 -8.02 18.04 -8.69
C THR A 92 -8.59 18.69 -9.95
N ASP A 93 -8.46 20.01 -10.06
CA ASP A 93 -8.90 20.77 -11.25
C ASP A 93 -7.90 20.70 -12.42
N ASP A 94 -6.69 20.18 -12.18
CA ASP A 94 -5.63 20.06 -13.18
C ASP A 94 -5.78 18.79 -14.04
N ASP A 95 -5.60 18.96 -15.35
CA ASP A 95 -5.68 17.87 -16.34
C ASP A 95 -4.48 16.90 -16.30
N VAL A 96 -3.32 17.34 -15.75
CA VAL A 96 -2.09 16.55 -15.72
C VAL A 96 -1.70 16.25 -14.28
N ARG A 97 -1.73 14.96 -13.94
CA ARG A 97 -1.36 14.46 -12.61
C ARG A 97 0.15 14.57 -12.38
N MET A 98 0.55 15.12 -11.24
CA MET A 98 1.96 15.17 -10.82
C MET A 98 2.26 14.25 -9.64
N ASP A 99 3.51 13.81 -9.49
CA ASP A 99 3.95 12.93 -8.39
C ASP A 99 3.74 13.56 -6.99
N GLU A 100 3.85 14.89 -6.91
CA GLU A 100 3.56 15.64 -5.69
C GLU A 100 2.08 15.56 -5.32
N GLU A 101 1.18 15.54 -6.31
CA GLU A 101 -0.25 15.40 -6.07
C GLU A 101 -0.61 14.01 -5.59
N PHE A 102 0.03 12.98 -6.16
CA PHE A 102 -0.10 11.62 -5.66
C PHE A 102 0.30 11.54 -4.19
N THR A 103 1.47 12.09 -3.85
CA THR A 103 1.98 12.11 -2.47
C THR A 103 1.04 12.86 -1.53
N ARG A 104 0.49 14.00 -2.00
CA ARG A 104 -0.49 14.81 -1.27
C ARG A 104 -1.79 14.04 -1.04
N ALA A 105 -2.34 13.40 -2.07
CA ALA A 105 -3.58 12.64 -1.99
C ALA A 105 -3.43 11.45 -1.02
N LEU A 106 -2.36 10.67 -1.15
CA LEU A 106 -2.10 9.53 -0.29
C LEU A 106 -1.93 9.94 1.18
N ARG A 107 -1.23 11.06 1.44
CA ARG A 107 -1.06 11.60 2.80
C ARG A 107 -2.38 12.13 3.39
N LYS A 108 -3.26 12.72 2.59
CA LYS A 108 -4.58 13.15 3.06
C LYS A 108 -5.44 11.94 3.41
N ALA A 109 -5.47 10.94 2.54
CA ALA A 109 -6.21 9.70 2.74
C ALA A 109 -5.70 8.92 3.95
N SER A 110 -4.38 8.91 4.19
CA SER A 110 -3.78 8.09 5.24
C SER A 110 -4.30 8.40 6.64
N VAL A 111 -4.90 9.57 6.89
CA VAL A 111 -5.46 9.93 8.20
C VAL A 111 -6.52 8.93 8.71
N VAL A 112 -7.21 8.23 7.80
CA VAL A 112 -8.19 7.21 8.17
C VAL A 112 -7.56 5.95 8.80
N VAL A 113 -6.25 5.74 8.62
CA VAL A 113 -5.50 4.59 9.15
C VAL A 113 -4.34 5.00 10.05
N LEU A 114 -3.73 6.16 9.80
CA LEU A 114 -2.64 6.76 10.56
C LEU A 114 -3.15 8.00 11.30
N PRO A 115 -3.52 7.87 12.59
CA PRO A 115 -3.80 9.02 13.44
C PRO A 115 -2.66 10.04 13.40
N THR A 116 -2.98 11.32 13.52
CA THR A 116 -2.00 12.42 13.42
C THR A 116 -0.96 12.42 14.54
N ASP A 117 -1.26 11.74 15.65
CA ASP A 117 -0.40 11.54 16.82
C ASP A 117 0.29 10.16 16.83
N TYR A 118 0.16 9.38 15.76
CA TYR A 118 0.79 8.06 15.68
C TYR A 118 2.31 8.15 15.79
N SER A 119 2.84 7.37 16.74
CA SER A 119 4.27 7.15 16.94
C SER A 119 4.47 5.67 17.24
N GLU A 120 5.21 4.97 16.36
CA GLU A 120 5.51 3.54 16.53
C GLU A 120 6.10 3.25 17.91
N LYS A 121 7.04 4.10 18.33
CA LYS A 121 7.72 3.97 19.63
C LYS A 121 6.74 4.12 20.80
N LEU A 122 5.81 5.07 20.74
CA LEU A 122 4.82 5.24 21.81
C LEU A 122 3.83 4.07 21.85
N GLN A 123 3.47 3.50 20.70
CA GLN A 123 2.58 2.34 20.63
C GLN A 123 3.25 1.08 21.20
N GLU A 124 4.52 0.85 20.86
CA GLU A 124 5.31 -0.24 21.43
C GLU A 124 5.47 -0.08 22.95
N GLU A 125 5.82 1.12 23.41
CA GLU A 125 5.95 1.42 24.85
C GLU A 125 4.62 1.22 25.60
N LEU A 126 3.49 1.69 25.06
CA LEU A 126 2.16 1.48 25.64
C LEU A 126 1.78 -0.01 25.71
N TRP A 127 2.17 -0.80 24.72
CA TRP A 127 1.91 -2.24 24.69
C TRP A 127 2.71 -3.01 25.76
N GLU A 128 3.92 -2.54 26.08
CA GLU A 128 4.76 -3.12 27.12
C GLU A 128 4.30 -2.76 28.54
N ILE A 129 3.51 -1.69 28.70
CA ILE A 129 2.93 -1.31 29.98
C ILE A 129 1.84 -2.32 30.38
N LYS A 130 2.24 -3.28 31.23
CA LYS A 130 1.31 -4.17 31.92
C LYS A 130 0.89 -3.54 33.23
N LYS A 131 -0.40 -3.25 33.36
CA LYS A 131 -0.99 -2.84 34.65
C LYS A 131 -0.73 -3.92 35.69
N SER A 132 -0.06 -3.54 36.78
CA SER A 132 0.19 -4.46 37.88
C SER A 132 -1.11 -4.71 38.65
N ARG A 133 -1.28 -5.93 39.20
CA ARG A 133 -2.53 -6.32 39.90
C ARG A 133 -2.84 -5.46 41.13
N ASN A 134 -1.87 -4.69 41.61
CA ASN A 134 -1.96 -3.84 42.79
C ASN A 134 -2.21 -2.36 42.43
N GLU A 135 -2.25 -1.98 41.16
CA GLU A 135 -2.58 -0.62 40.74
C GLU A 135 -4.10 -0.43 40.71
N SER A 136 -4.62 0.43 41.59
CA SER A 136 -5.96 0.98 41.47
C SER A 136 -6.02 1.96 40.30
N LEU A 137 -7.16 2.02 39.60
CA LEU A 137 -7.43 3.17 38.73
C LEU A 137 -7.66 4.36 39.65
N SER A 138 -6.77 5.34 39.61
CA SER A 138 -7.03 6.65 40.21
C SER A 138 -7.93 7.44 39.25
N GLU A 139 -9.00 8.05 39.78
CA GLU A 139 -9.93 8.93 39.04
C GLU A 139 -9.25 10.16 38.43
#